data_AF-A0A1Y3UKB3-F1
#
_entry.id   AF-A0A1Y3UKB3-F1
#
_cell.length_a   1.000
_cell.length_b   1.000
_cell.length_c   1.000
_cell.angle_alpha   90.00
_cell.angle_beta   90.00
_cell.angle_gamma   90.00
#
_symmetry.space_group_name_H-M   'P 1'
#
loop_
_entity.id
_entity.type
_entity.pdbx_description
1 polymer ?
#
loop_
_entity_poly.entity_id
_entity_poly.type
_entity_poly.pdbx_seq_one_letter_code
_entity_poly.pdbx_strand_id
1 'polypeptide(L)'
;MSIIDTYLSEARSALATGDPREVDRIAREIVSAFHGEIPHLSSYRGARIIGDGRDMHSPDDLRKLVGKLRVLREEKDRELYGPYGLDTISEHIRLLEDAMDTGIEGDELKALYERVDHVYANYYKSYVSGLCGWKYQDDDPSDEQTELRIEKLKHFRDDELRKIRIAEAQGANLSVSATSESSSTSSASIQMSVAIEQIDNLPDSSLAEDEKIVLKGMMADLQTKDAGKREGKLQKILGWLANKGTDVFIAAMPYIVQAVQSQM
;
A
#
# COMPACT_ATOMS: atom_id res chain seq x y z
N MET A 1 0.82 -12.97 -3.40
CA MET A 1 1.53 -12.44 -4.59
C MET A 1 0.50 -12.23 -5.69
N SER A 2 0.47 -11.05 -6.32
CA SER A 2 -0.47 -10.73 -7.40
C SER A 2 -0.13 -11.52 -8.66
N ILE A 3 -1.13 -11.85 -9.50
CA ILE A 3 -0.91 -12.48 -10.80
C ILE A 3 0.04 -11.65 -11.69
N ILE A 4 0.01 -10.32 -11.58
CA ILE A 4 0.93 -9.44 -12.32
C ILE A 4 2.37 -9.64 -11.85
N ASP A 5 2.60 -9.75 -10.53
CA ASP A 5 3.94 -9.98 -9.98
C ASP A 5 4.50 -11.34 -10.42
N THR A 6 3.66 -12.36 -10.52
CA THR A 6 4.06 -13.68 -11.06
C THR A 6 4.56 -13.56 -12.50
N TYR A 7 3.79 -12.92 -13.38
CA TYR A 7 4.21 -12.73 -14.77
C TYR A 7 5.43 -11.82 -14.92
N LEU A 8 5.61 -10.82 -14.05
CA LEU A 8 6.82 -9.99 -14.04
C LEU A 8 8.06 -10.82 -13.65
N SER A 9 7.94 -11.68 -12.63
CA SER A 9 9.02 -12.59 -12.22
C SER A 9 9.37 -13.60 -13.30
N GLU A 10 8.36 -14.23 -13.91
CA GLU A 10 8.58 -15.21 -14.98
C GLU A 10 9.18 -14.57 -16.23
N ALA A 11 8.73 -13.36 -16.59
CA ALA A 11 9.31 -12.60 -17.70
C ALA A 11 10.77 -12.23 -17.44
N ARG A 12 11.13 -11.84 -16.21
CA ARG A 12 12.53 -11.57 -15.86
C ARG A 12 13.39 -12.83 -16.01
N SER A 13 12.92 -13.96 -15.51
CA SER A 13 13.61 -15.25 -15.67
C SER A 13 13.77 -15.66 -17.14
N ALA A 14 12.72 -15.52 -17.95
CA ALA A 14 12.79 -15.80 -19.39
C ALA A 14 13.77 -14.85 -20.13
N LEU A 15 13.81 -13.57 -19.76
CA LEU A 15 14.76 -12.62 -20.33
C LEU A 15 16.21 -12.90 -19.91
N ALA A 16 16.44 -13.39 -18.69
CA ALA A 16 17.77 -13.73 -18.18
C ALA A 16 18.33 -15.00 -18.84
N THR A 17 17.49 -16.03 -19.03
CA THR A 17 17.89 -17.28 -19.71
C THR A 17 18.11 -17.06 -21.21
N GLY A 18 17.38 -16.12 -21.81
CA GLY A 18 17.46 -15.81 -23.24
C GLY A 18 16.90 -16.92 -24.14
N ASP A 19 16.19 -17.92 -23.59
CA ASP A 19 15.56 -18.98 -24.39
C ASP A 19 14.41 -18.38 -25.22
N PRO A 20 14.51 -18.37 -26.58
CA PRO A 20 13.47 -17.82 -27.43
C PRO A 20 12.09 -18.46 -27.20
N ARG A 21 12.04 -19.75 -26.82
CA ARG A 21 10.78 -20.46 -26.58
C ARG A 21 10.10 -19.99 -25.30
N GLU A 22 10.85 -19.82 -24.23
CA GLU A 22 10.33 -19.28 -22.97
C GLU A 22 9.90 -17.81 -23.14
N VAL A 23 10.69 -17.01 -23.86
CA VAL A 23 10.33 -15.63 -24.19
C VAL A 23 8.99 -15.57 -24.95
N ASP A 24 8.81 -16.41 -25.98
CA ASP A 24 7.56 -16.45 -26.76
C ASP A 24 6.38 -16.98 -25.93
N ARG A 25 6.60 -18.02 -25.12
CA ARG A 25 5.58 -18.59 -24.23
C ARG A 25 5.06 -17.53 -23.26
N ILE A 26 5.94 -16.89 -22.50
CA ILE A 26 5.56 -15.87 -21.52
C ILE A 26 4.90 -14.67 -22.20
N ALA A 27 5.42 -14.22 -23.34
CA ALA A 27 4.81 -13.11 -24.07
C ALA A 27 3.35 -13.42 -24.47
N ARG A 28 3.08 -14.64 -24.96
CA ARG A 28 1.71 -15.09 -25.31
C ARG A 28 0.79 -15.16 -24.09
N GLU A 29 1.30 -15.70 -22.98
CA GLU A 29 0.53 -15.80 -21.73
C GLU A 29 0.16 -14.43 -21.19
N ILE A 30 1.09 -13.47 -21.19
CA ILE A 30 0.82 -12.07 -20.80
C ILE A 30 -0.25 -11.46 -21.70
N VAL A 31 -0.12 -11.61 -23.03
CA VAL A 31 -1.13 -11.06 -23.95
C VAL A 31 -2.49 -11.70 -23.71
N SER A 32 -2.55 -13.02 -23.51
CA SER A 32 -3.79 -13.74 -23.23
C SER A 32 -4.41 -13.36 -21.88
N ALA A 33 -3.61 -13.18 -20.83
CA ALA A 33 -4.10 -12.88 -19.50
C ALA A 33 -4.62 -11.44 -19.37
N PHE A 34 -3.98 -10.50 -20.07
CA PHE A 34 -4.21 -9.06 -19.85
C PHE A 34 -4.81 -8.32 -21.07
N HIS A 35 -5.26 -9.01 -22.11
CA HIS A 35 -5.83 -8.36 -23.30
C HIS A 35 -7.06 -7.48 -23.01
N GLY A 36 -7.79 -7.77 -21.93
CA GLY A 36 -8.97 -7.02 -21.50
C GLY A 36 -8.66 -5.85 -20.57
N GLU A 37 -7.48 -5.85 -19.94
CA GLU A 37 -7.08 -4.86 -18.94
C GLU A 37 -6.12 -3.83 -19.52
N ILE A 38 -5.25 -4.24 -20.45
CA ILE A 38 -4.28 -3.33 -21.07
C ILE A 38 -4.80 -2.89 -22.45
N PRO A 39 -5.00 -1.58 -22.66
CA PRO A 39 -5.43 -1.06 -23.96
C PRO A 39 -4.47 -1.46 -25.08
N HIS A 40 -5.05 -1.83 -26.23
CA HIS A 40 -4.32 -2.15 -27.45
C HIS A 40 -3.35 -3.34 -27.31
N LEU A 41 -3.51 -4.18 -26.28
CA LEU A 41 -2.69 -5.39 -26.13
C LEU A 41 -3.09 -6.48 -27.13
N SER A 42 -4.37 -6.58 -27.49
CA SER A 42 -4.85 -7.46 -28.56
C SER A 42 -4.30 -7.07 -29.94
N SER A 43 -4.02 -5.77 -30.15
CA SER A 43 -3.33 -5.28 -31.35
C SER A 43 -1.81 -5.43 -31.29
N TYR A 44 -1.27 -5.86 -30.15
CA TYR A 44 0.14 -6.25 -30.01
C TYR A 44 0.36 -7.54 -30.80
N ARG A 45 0.55 -7.37 -32.11
CA ARG A 45 0.63 -8.42 -33.16
C ARG A 45 -0.39 -9.55 -32.99
N GLY A 46 -1.69 -9.21 -33.10
CA GLY A 46 -2.81 -10.17 -33.09
C GLY A 46 -2.73 -11.35 -34.08
N ALA A 47 -1.79 -11.34 -35.04
CA ALA A 47 -1.52 -12.47 -35.93
C ALA A 47 -0.68 -13.60 -35.30
N ARG A 48 0.08 -13.32 -34.23
CA ARG A 48 1.01 -14.29 -33.63
C ARG A 48 0.38 -15.13 -32.53
N ILE A 49 -0.63 -14.61 -31.82
CA ILE A 49 -1.37 -15.32 -30.76
C ILE A 49 -1.99 -16.63 -31.29
N ILE A 50 -2.37 -16.68 -32.57
CA ILE A 50 -3.05 -17.81 -33.24
C ILE A 50 -2.14 -18.51 -34.28
N GLY A 51 -0.94 -17.98 -34.55
CA GLY A 51 -0.11 -18.38 -35.69
C GLY A 51 0.74 -19.65 -35.51
N ASP A 52 0.91 -20.37 -36.62
CA ASP A 52 1.63 -21.66 -36.85
C ASP A 52 3.16 -21.62 -36.61
N GLY A 53 3.62 -21.06 -35.48
CA GLY A 53 5.01 -21.17 -34.99
C GLY A 53 6.10 -20.44 -35.78
N ARG A 54 5.78 -19.81 -36.91
CA ARG A 54 6.78 -19.15 -37.79
C ARG A 54 7.22 -17.76 -37.35
N ASP A 55 6.64 -17.23 -36.28
CA ASP A 55 6.70 -15.81 -35.98
C ASP A 55 6.66 -15.62 -34.44
N MET A 56 7.81 -15.84 -33.78
CA MET A 56 7.97 -15.81 -32.31
C MET A 56 8.19 -14.38 -31.78
N HIS A 57 7.67 -14.07 -30.59
CA HIS A 57 7.99 -12.84 -29.87
C HIS A 57 9.48 -12.78 -29.59
N SER A 58 10.06 -11.60 -29.81
CA SER A 58 11.45 -11.32 -29.48
C SER A 58 11.60 -10.93 -28.00
N PRO A 59 12.82 -10.96 -27.45
CA PRO A 59 13.10 -10.38 -26.13
C PRO A 59 12.64 -8.93 -26.01
N ASP A 60 12.75 -8.14 -27.08
CA ASP A 60 12.26 -6.76 -27.11
C ASP A 60 10.74 -6.65 -27.03
N ASP A 61 10.03 -7.60 -27.64
CA ASP A 61 8.57 -7.66 -27.54
C ASP A 61 8.16 -7.97 -26.09
N LEU A 62 8.86 -8.89 -25.42
CA LEU A 62 8.62 -9.23 -24.02
C LEU A 62 8.96 -8.05 -23.09
N ARG A 63 10.07 -7.34 -23.29
CA ARG A 63 10.42 -6.13 -22.50
C ARG A 63 9.34 -5.06 -22.57
N LYS A 64 8.77 -4.83 -23.76
CA LYS A 64 7.66 -3.89 -23.94
C LYS A 64 6.38 -4.36 -23.23
N LEU A 65 6.09 -5.67 -23.24
CA LEU A 65 4.97 -6.24 -22.48
C LEU A 65 5.17 -6.08 -20.97
N VAL A 66 6.39 -6.34 -20.47
CA VAL A 66 6.78 -6.08 -19.07
C VAL A 66 6.55 -4.61 -18.72
N GLY A 67 6.97 -3.67 -19.58
CA GLY A 67 6.73 -2.24 -19.36
C GLY A 67 5.24 -1.92 -19.23
N LYS A 68 4.38 -2.50 -20.09
CA LYS A 68 2.92 -2.35 -20.00
C LYS A 68 2.34 -2.96 -18.72
N LEU A 69 2.82 -4.13 -18.30
CA LEU A 69 2.40 -4.75 -17.04
C LEU A 69 2.78 -3.92 -15.83
N ARG A 70 3.95 -3.28 -15.84
CA ARG A 70 4.36 -2.38 -14.75
C ARG A 70 3.44 -1.17 -14.66
N VAL A 71 3.06 -0.57 -15.79
CA VAL A 71 2.10 0.55 -15.80
C VAL A 71 0.75 0.11 -15.25
N LEU A 72 0.23 -1.05 -15.67
CA LEU A 72 -1.02 -1.61 -15.14
C LEU A 72 -0.91 -1.87 -13.62
N ARG A 73 0.22 -2.45 -13.16
CA ARG A 73 0.46 -2.68 -11.74
C ARG A 73 0.49 -1.37 -10.97
N GLU A 74 1.15 -0.35 -11.49
CA GLU A 74 1.20 0.98 -10.87
C GLU A 74 -0.18 1.60 -10.73
N GLU A 75 -1.02 1.51 -11.77
CA GLU A 75 -2.40 2.02 -11.72
C GLU A 75 -3.20 1.29 -10.64
N LYS A 76 -3.13 -0.04 -10.61
CA LYS A 76 -3.80 -0.86 -9.58
C LYS A 76 -3.26 -0.58 -8.18
N ASP A 77 -1.95 -0.44 -8.02
CA ASP A 77 -1.34 -0.14 -6.73
C ASP A 77 -1.76 1.26 -6.25
N ARG A 78 -1.83 2.24 -7.15
CA ARG A 78 -2.30 3.60 -6.80
C ARG A 78 -3.77 3.59 -6.36
N GLU A 79 -4.63 2.84 -7.03
CA GLU A 79 -6.03 2.68 -6.63
C GLU A 79 -6.17 1.94 -5.29
N LEU A 80 -5.36 0.90 -5.08
CA LEU A 80 -5.45 0.02 -3.93
C LEU A 80 -4.82 0.61 -2.67
N TYR A 81 -3.67 1.27 -2.80
CA TYR A 81 -2.80 1.72 -1.71
C TYR A 81 -2.82 3.24 -1.54
N GLY A 82 -3.06 4.01 -2.61
CA GLY A 82 -2.98 5.46 -2.59
C GLY A 82 -3.95 6.16 -1.64
N PRO A 83 -5.24 5.79 -1.60
CA PRO A 83 -6.20 6.35 -0.63
C PRO A 83 -5.77 6.19 0.84
N TYR A 84 -4.85 5.26 1.10
CA TYR A 84 -4.37 4.90 2.44
C TYR A 84 -2.98 5.49 2.76
N GLY A 85 -2.42 6.33 1.88
CA GLY A 85 -1.09 6.92 2.07
C GLY A 85 0.07 5.92 1.91
N LEU A 86 -0.18 4.78 1.27
CA LEU A 86 0.78 3.70 1.08
C LEU A 86 1.51 3.79 -0.29
N ASP A 87 1.47 4.96 -0.94
CA ASP A 87 2.16 5.22 -2.21
C ASP A 87 3.69 5.16 -2.06
N THR A 88 4.23 5.72 -0.98
CA THR A 88 5.68 5.82 -0.76
C THR A 88 6.33 4.43 -0.67
N ILE A 89 5.71 3.51 0.06
CA ILE A 89 6.21 2.12 0.15
C ILE A 89 6.08 1.38 -1.18
N SER A 90 5.03 1.67 -1.95
CA SER A 90 4.86 1.13 -3.30
C SER A 90 5.86 1.71 -4.31
N GLU A 91 6.27 2.96 -4.15
CA GLU A 91 7.34 3.60 -4.93
C GLU A 91 8.71 3.00 -4.59
N HIS A 92 9.05 2.84 -3.31
CA HIS A 92 10.33 2.22 -2.92
C HIS A 92 10.45 0.75 -3.37
N ILE A 93 9.36 -0.02 -3.33
CA ILE A 93 9.32 -1.37 -3.93
C ILE A 93 9.69 -1.30 -5.41
N ARG A 94 9.10 -0.37 -6.16
CA ARG A 94 9.36 -0.21 -7.60
C ARG A 94 10.80 0.23 -7.89
N LEU A 95 11.36 1.13 -7.08
CA LEU A 95 12.76 1.54 -7.22
C LEU A 95 13.72 0.36 -7.04
N LEU A 96 13.46 -0.51 -6.05
CA LEU A 96 14.27 -1.71 -5.82
C LEU A 96 14.11 -2.72 -6.97
N GLU A 97 12.88 -2.94 -7.45
CA GLU A 97 12.64 -3.81 -8.59
C GLU A 97 13.35 -3.30 -9.85
N ASP A 98 13.31 -1.99 -10.11
CA ASP A 98 13.99 -1.37 -11.26
C ASP A 98 15.52 -1.43 -11.14
N ALA A 99 16.08 -1.34 -9.93
CA ALA A 99 17.50 -1.53 -9.69
C ALA A 99 17.98 -2.92 -10.13
N MET A 100 17.20 -3.97 -9.84
CA MET A 100 17.50 -5.33 -10.32
C MET A 100 17.38 -5.44 -11.84
N ASP A 101 16.43 -4.75 -12.47
CA ASP A 101 16.24 -4.83 -13.93
C ASP A 101 17.30 -4.04 -14.71
N THR A 102 17.80 -2.96 -14.13
CA THR A 102 18.83 -2.10 -14.73
C THR A 102 20.25 -2.56 -14.41
N GLY A 103 20.40 -3.53 -13.49
CA GLY A 103 21.71 -4.04 -13.08
C GLY A 103 22.51 -3.03 -12.27
N ILE A 104 21.82 -2.24 -11.43
CA ILE A 104 22.48 -1.32 -10.50
C ILE A 104 23.21 -2.14 -9.44
N GLU A 105 24.50 -1.89 -9.26
CA GLU A 105 25.37 -2.64 -8.36
C GLU A 105 26.28 -1.72 -7.52
N GLY A 106 27.01 -2.29 -6.56
CA GLY A 106 28.06 -1.60 -5.80
C GLY A 106 27.57 -0.39 -5.01
N ASP A 107 28.30 0.73 -5.11
CA ASP A 107 28.03 1.96 -4.34
C ASP A 107 26.66 2.57 -4.67
N GLU A 108 26.18 2.44 -5.91
CA GLU A 108 24.87 2.96 -6.31
C GLU A 108 23.74 2.14 -5.68
N LEU A 109 23.85 0.81 -5.69
CA LEU A 109 22.91 -0.08 -5.01
C LEU A 109 22.90 0.16 -3.50
N LYS A 110 24.08 0.35 -2.91
CA LYS A 110 24.23 0.69 -1.49
C LYS A 110 23.55 2.02 -1.14
N ALA A 111 23.74 3.06 -1.96
CA ALA A 111 23.09 4.35 -1.75
C ALA A 111 21.56 4.25 -1.88
N LEU A 112 21.05 3.40 -2.78
CA LEU A 112 19.62 3.10 -2.86
C LEU A 112 19.12 2.42 -1.59
N TYR A 113 19.83 1.41 -1.08
CA TYR A 113 19.49 0.74 0.17
C TYR A 113 19.46 1.72 1.34
N GLU A 114 20.49 2.53 1.53
CA GLU A 114 20.54 3.52 2.61
C GLU A 114 19.34 4.46 2.56
N ARG A 115 18.95 4.92 1.35
CA ARG A 115 17.79 5.80 1.17
C ARG A 115 16.48 5.13 1.57
N VAL A 116 16.27 3.89 1.14
CA VAL A 116 15.05 3.12 1.43
C VAL A 116 15.02 2.73 2.91
N ASP A 117 16.10 2.15 3.41
CA ASP A 117 16.20 1.59 4.75
C ASP A 117 16.00 2.67 5.82
N HIS A 118 16.48 3.90 5.58
CA HIS A 118 16.35 5.01 6.53
C HIS A 118 14.88 5.37 6.83
N VAL A 119 13.97 5.15 5.89
CA VAL A 119 12.54 5.43 6.05
C VAL A 119 11.88 4.41 6.98
N TYR A 120 12.31 3.15 6.91
CA TYR A 120 11.59 2.03 7.52
C TYR A 120 12.25 1.49 8.78
N ALA A 121 13.56 1.64 8.92
CA ALA A 121 14.35 1.03 10.00
C ALA A 121 13.89 1.44 11.39
N ASN A 122 13.43 2.69 11.56
CA ASN A 122 12.95 3.21 12.84
C ASN A 122 11.44 3.02 13.03
N TYR A 123 10.71 2.70 11.96
CA TYR A 123 9.25 2.62 11.98
C TYR A 123 8.76 1.18 12.16
N TYR A 124 9.38 0.23 11.46
CA TYR A 124 8.97 -1.18 11.47
C TYR A 124 9.93 -2.04 12.28
N LYS A 125 9.41 -2.66 13.34
CA LYS A 125 10.16 -3.64 14.13
C LYS A 125 10.62 -4.79 13.22
N SER A 126 11.89 -5.17 13.35
CA SER A 126 12.53 -6.25 12.57
C SER A 126 12.70 -5.98 11.07
N TYR A 127 12.44 -4.75 10.57
CA TYR A 127 12.73 -4.40 9.17
C TYR A 127 14.18 -4.76 8.81
N VAL A 128 15.10 -4.27 9.62
CA VAL A 128 16.56 -4.39 9.44
C VAL A 128 17.11 -5.79 9.71
N SER A 129 16.30 -6.68 10.28
CA SER A 129 16.72 -8.04 10.61
C SER A 129 16.99 -8.83 9.33
N GLY A 130 18.22 -9.29 9.16
CA GLY A 130 18.63 -10.05 7.98
C GLY A 130 19.07 -9.18 6.78
N LEU A 131 19.09 -7.85 6.93
CA LEU A 131 19.51 -6.94 5.87
C LEU A 131 20.99 -6.54 6.03
N CYS A 132 21.71 -6.52 4.91
CA CYS A 132 23.04 -5.91 4.83
C CYS A 132 23.01 -4.41 5.12
N GLY A 133 24.15 -3.85 5.55
CA GLY A 133 24.36 -2.40 5.67
C GLY A 133 23.72 -1.73 6.89
N TRP A 134 22.83 -2.40 7.62
CA TRP A 134 22.15 -1.83 8.79
C TRP A 134 22.52 -2.51 10.11
N LYS A 135 23.75 -2.26 10.57
CA LYS A 135 24.30 -2.61 11.89
C LYS A 135 24.30 -4.11 12.29
N TYR A 136 23.82 -5.03 11.45
CA TYR A 136 23.59 -6.42 11.89
C TYR A 136 24.18 -7.55 11.02
N GLN A 137 24.72 -7.34 9.81
CA GLN A 137 25.33 -8.43 9.03
C GLN A 137 26.45 -8.00 8.07
N ASP A 138 27.37 -8.94 7.82
CA ASP A 138 28.56 -8.89 6.93
C ASP A 138 28.22 -9.18 5.45
N ASP A 139 26.94 -9.27 5.07
CA ASP A 139 26.56 -9.51 3.67
C ASP A 139 26.72 -8.24 2.85
N ASP A 140 27.17 -8.38 1.60
CA ASP A 140 27.28 -7.27 0.65
C ASP A 140 25.96 -7.03 -0.09
N PRO A 141 25.74 -5.83 -0.65
CA PRO A 141 24.62 -5.58 -1.55
C PRO A 141 24.58 -6.58 -2.72
N SER A 142 23.44 -7.23 -2.90
CA SER A 142 23.21 -8.24 -3.94
C SER A 142 21.75 -8.26 -4.38
N ASP A 143 21.44 -9.00 -5.45
CA ASP A 143 20.06 -9.24 -5.90
C ASP A 143 19.23 -9.89 -4.79
N GLU A 144 19.77 -10.89 -4.09
CA GLU A 144 19.11 -11.56 -2.96
C GLU A 144 18.75 -10.56 -1.84
N GLN A 145 19.66 -9.63 -1.56
CA GLN A 145 19.42 -8.55 -0.59
C GLN A 145 18.41 -7.50 -1.09
N THR A 146 18.26 -7.36 -2.42
CA THR A 146 17.24 -6.49 -3.03
C THR A 146 15.87 -7.14 -2.92
N GLU A 147 15.78 -8.43 -3.25
CA GLU A 147 14.56 -9.22 -3.15
C GLU A 147 14.04 -9.26 -1.71
N LEU A 148 14.91 -9.50 -0.73
CA LEU A 148 14.52 -9.50 0.68
C LEU A 148 13.95 -8.16 1.13
N ARG A 149 14.49 -7.03 0.66
CA ARG A 149 13.94 -5.70 0.91
C ARG A 149 12.56 -5.54 0.28
N ILE A 150 12.40 -5.96 -0.98
CA ILE A 150 11.11 -5.92 -1.68
C ILE A 150 10.05 -6.73 -0.91
N GLU A 151 10.38 -7.96 -0.51
CA GLU A 151 9.46 -8.84 0.23
C GLU A 151 9.04 -8.24 1.57
N LYS A 152 9.99 -7.70 2.33
CA LYS A 152 9.71 -7.01 3.59
C LYS A 152 8.78 -5.82 3.38
N LEU A 153 9.06 -4.97 2.39
CA LEU A 153 8.22 -3.81 2.10
C LEU A 153 6.81 -4.22 1.65
N LYS A 154 6.68 -5.26 0.82
CA LYS A 154 5.37 -5.81 0.44
C LYS A 154 4.60 -6.30 1.67
N HIS A 155 5.26 -7.04 2.56
CA HIS A 155 4.68 -7.49 3.81
C HIS A 155 4.17 -6.34 4.67
N PHE A 156 5.00 -5.31 4.92
CA PHE A 156 4.59 -4.16 5.74
C PHE A 156 3.46 -3.36 5.10
N ARG A 157 3.53 -3.11 3.79
CA ARG A 157 2.46 -2.43 3.05
C ARG A 157 1.12 -3.14 3.19
N ASP A 158 1.11 -4.46 3.00
CA ASP A 158 -0.11 -5.26 3.05
C ASP A 158 -0.65 -5.40 4.48
N ASP A 159 0.23 -5.45 5.48
CA ASP A 159 -0.15 -5.46 6.90
C ASP A 159 -0.80 -4.13 7.32
N GLU A 160 -0.21 -2.99 6.94
CA GLU A 160 -0.80 -1.67 7.17
C GLU A 160 -2.16 -1.51 6.47
N LEU A 161 -2.27 -1.90 5.20
CA LEU A 161 -3.55 -1.89 4.49
C LEU A 161 -4.60 -2.74 5.20
N ARG A 162 -4.22 -3.92 5.69
CA ARG A 162 -5.13 -4.81 6.42
C ARG A 162 -5.60 -4.16 7.72
N LYS A 163 -4.70 -3.57 8.50
CA LYS A 163 -5.06 -2.85 9.73
C LYS A 163 -6.07 -1.75 9.44
N ILE A 164 -5.82 -0.95 8.40
CA ILE A 164 -6.72 0.14 8.01
C ILE A 164 -8.09 -0.41 7.57
N ARG A 165 -8.14 -1.45 6.74
CA ARG A 165 -9.42 -2.05 6.31
C ARG A 165 -10.22 -2.67 7.44
N ILE A 166 -9.55 -3.28 8.42
CA ILE A 166 -10.21 -3.79 9.63
C ILE A 166 -10.81 -2.62 10.41
N ALA A 167 -10.06 -1.54 10.60
CA ALA A 167 -10.53 -0.33 11.25
C ALA A 167 -11.74 0.30 10.51
N GLU A 168 -11.71 0.37 9.18
CA GLU A 168 -12.83 0.84 8.35
C GLU A 168 -14.07 -0.06 8.50
N ALA A 169 -13.90 -1.37 8.45
CA ALA A 169 -15.00 -2.32 8.59
C ALA A 169 -15.64 -2.26 9.99
N GLN A 170 -14.83 -2.08 11.03
CA GLN A 170 -15.32 -1.86 12.39
C GLN A 170 -16.10 -0.53 12.49
N GLY A 171 -15.58 0.56 11.94
CA GLY A 171 -16.29 1.85 11.88
C GLY A 171 -17.61 1.77 11.10
N ALA A 172 -17.63 1.06 9.97
CA ALA A 172 -18.83 0.87 9.16
C ALA A 172 -19.90 0.05 9.89
N ASN A 173 -19.52 -1.05 10.56
CA ASN A 173 -20.43 -1.85 11.38
C ASN A 173 -21.03 -1.04 12.54
N LEU A 174 -20.23 -0.18 13.17
CA LEU A 174 -20.70 0.72 14.23
C LEU A 174 -21.73 1.74 13.69
N SER A 175 -21.56 2.24 12.46
CA SER A 175 -22.52 3.14 11.81
C SER A 175 -23.87 2.45 11.51
N VAL A 176 -23.84 1.18 11.06
CA VAL A 176 -25.04 0.39 10.74
C VAL A 176 -25.82 0.06 12.02
N SER A 177 -25.14 -0.30 13.10
CA SER A 177 -25.76 -0.50 14.41
C SER A 177 -26.39 0.80 14.94
N ALA A 178 -25.75 1.96 14.78
CA ALA A 178 -26.32 3.25 15.20
C ALA A 178 -27.53 3.70 14.36
N THR A 179 -27.53 3.40 13.04
CA THR A 179 -28.68 3.71 12.16
C THR A 179 -29.88 2.77 12.36
N SER A 180 -29.68 1.61 12.98
CA SER A 180 -30.77 0.67 13.26
C SER A 180 -31.61 1.06 14.49
N GLU A 181 -31.12 1.98 15.33
CA GLU A 181 -31.81 2.42 16.56
C GLU A 181 -32.36 3.85 16.52
N SER A 182 -32.08 4.64 15.48
CA SER A 182 -32.50 6.06 15.44
C SER A 182 -32.98 6.51 14.07
N SER A 183 -34.23 6.17 13.75
CA SER A 183 -34.96 6.86 12.69
C SER A 183 -35.33 8.28 13.16
N SER A 184 -34.90 9.26 12.36
CA SER A 184 -35.40 10.66 12.30
C SER A 184 -35.01 11.65 13.41
N THR A 185 -33.79 12.21 13.35
CA THR A 185 -33.50 13.65 13.52
C THR A 185 -32.01 13.93 13.21
N SER A 186 -31.70 14.98 12.42
CA SER A 186 -30.35 15.51 12.11
C SER A 186 -29.15 14.52 12.20
N SER A 187 -28.97 13.71 11.15
CA SER A 187 -28.00 12.60 11.07
C SER A 187 -26.54 12.97 11.41
N ALA A 188 -26.09 14.17 11.06
CA ALA A 188 -24.71 14.62 11.27
C ALA A 188 -24.32 14.84 12.75
N SER A 189 -25.18 15.51 13.52
CA SER A 189 -24.89 15.83 14.93
C SER A 189 -24.98 14.59 15.83
N ILE A 190 -25.90 13.67 15.51
CA ILE A 190 -26.08 12.43 16.27
C ILE A 190 -24.90 11.48 16.05
N GLN A 191 -24.40 11.35 14.82
CA GLN A 191 -23.25 10.49 14.52
C GLN A 191 -21.96 10.96 15.22
N MET A 192 -21.77 12.27 15.40
CA MET A 192 -20.64 12.81 16.15
C MET A 192 -20.72 12.54 17.65
N SER A 193 -21.91 12.70 18.27
CA SER A 193 -22.09 12.37 19.69
C SER A 193 -21.89 10.89 19.95
N VAL A 194 -22.33 10.03 19.04
CA VAL A 194 -22.11 8.58 19.12
C VAL A 194 -20.61 8.24 18.98
N ALA A 195 -19.89 8.87 18.05
CA ALA A 195 -18.44 8.67 17.91
C ALA A 195 -17.67 9.11 19.17
N ILE A 196 -18.07 10.22 19.81
CA ILE A 196 -17.48 10.71 21.06
C ILE A 196 -17.78 9.77 22.24
N GLU A 197 -19.01 9.27 22.34
CA GLU A 197 -19.42 8.35 23.41
C GLU A 197 -18.75 6.97 23.27
N GLN A 198 -18.46 6.54 22.04
CA GLN A 198 -17.76 5.27 21.81
C GLN A 198 -16.27 5.31 22.17
N ILE A 199 -15.65 6.49 22.28
CA ILE A 199 -14.30 6.64 22.84
C ILE A 199 -14.26 6.19 24.30
N ASP A 200 -15.35 6.39 25.06
CA ASP A 200 -15.42 5.96 26.46
C ASP A 200 -15.42 4.43 26.60
N ASN A 201 -15.86 3.73 25.55
CA ASN A 201 -15.85 2.28 25.49
C ASN A 201 -14.52 1.68 25.01
N LEU A 202 -13.53 2.51 24.66
CA LEU A 202 -12.18 2.02 24.38
C LEU A 202 -11.56 1.42 25.65
N PRO A 203 -10.88 0.27 25.55
CA PRO A 203 -10.26 -0.34 26.70
C PRO A 203 -9.11 0.53 27.23
N ASP A 204 -8.97 0.60 28.55
CA ASP A 204 -7.91 1.39 29.22
C ASP A 204 -6.50 0.92 28.85
N SER A 205 -6.37 -0.33 28.36
CA SER A 205 -5.12 -0.85 27.80
C SER A 205 -4.73 -0.21 26.47
N SER A 206 -5.68 0.41 25.77
CA SER A 206 -5.48 1.06 24.47
C SER A 206 -5.51 2.57 24.57
N LEU A 207 -6.26 3.17 25.49
CA LEU A 207 -6.26 4.61 25.73
C LEU A 207 -6.58 4.86 27.21
N ALA A 208 -5.70 5.54 27.94
CA ALA A 208 -5.98 5.83 29.35
C ALA A 208 -7.17 6.81 29.49
N GLU A 209 -7.85 6.81 30.64
CA GLU A 209 -9.08 7.60 30.83
C GLU A 209 -8.86 9.11 30.64
N ASP A 210 -7.71 9.64 31.08
CA ASP A 210 -7.33 11.03 30.84
C ASP A 210 -7.08 11.32 29.34
N GLU A 211 -6.54 10.36 28.61
CA GLU A 211 -6.33 10.45 27.16
C GLU A 211 -7.63 10.36 26.37
N LYS A 212 -8.59 9.55 26.83
CA LYS A 212 -9.96 9.53 26.29
C LYS A 212 -10.64 10.89 26.45
N ILE A 213 -10.53 11.51 27.63
CA ILE A 213 -11.07 12.87 27.88
C ILE A 213 -10.45 13.89 26.91
N VAL A 214 -9.13 13.84 26.72
CA VAL A 214 -8.42 14.72 25.78
C VAL A 214 -8.91 14.49 24.35
N LEU A 215 -8.99 13.24 23.90
CA LEU A 215 -9.44 12.89 22.55
C LEU A 215 -10.90 13.33 22.29
N LYS A 216 -11.80 13.09 23.24
CA LYS A 216 -13.19 13.57 23.18
C LYS A 216 -13.26 15.09 23.06
N GLY A 217 -12.41 15.80 23.82
CA GLY A 217 -12.29 17.26 23.73
C GLY A 217 -11.85 17.71 22.33
N MET A 218 -10.83 17.07 21.77
CA MET A 218 -10.36 17.39 20.41
C MET A 218 -11.39 17.05 19.33
N MET A 219 -12.14 15.95 19.49
CA MET A 219 -13.19 15.55 18.56
C MET A 219 -14.43 16.45 18.63
N ALA A 220 -14.83 16.90 19.82
CA ALA A 220 -15.87 17.92 19.97
C ALA A 220 -15.45 19.22 19.26
N ASP A 221 -14.17 19.55 19.30
CA ASP A 221 -13.58 20.69 18.64
C ASP A 221 -13.71 20.64 17.10
N LEU A 222 -13.85 19.45 16.51
CA LEU A 222 -14.10 19.28 15.08
C LEU A 222 -15.47 19.82 14.64
N GLN A 223 -16.44 20.03 15.53
CA GLN A 223 -17.79 20.56 15.23
C GLN A 223 -17.80 22.03 14.73
N THR A 224 -16.65 22.59 14.40
CA THR A 224 -16.57 23.93 13.82
C THR A 224 -17.14 23.97 12.41
N LYS A 225 -17.88 25.04 12.06
CA LYS A 225 -18.47 25.23 10.73
C LYS A 225 -17.45 25.65 9.66
N ASP A 226 -16.25 26.02 10.07
CA ASP A 226 -15.18 26.54 9.21
C ASP A 226 -14.27 25.40 8.75
N ALA A 227 -14.24 25.14 7.44
CA ALA A 227 -13.52 24.01 6.86
C ALA A 227 -11.99 24.10 7.05
N GLY A 228 -11.39 25.29 6.95
CA GLY A 228 -9.95 25.47 7.15
C GLY A 228 -9.55 25.29 8.61
N LYS A 229 -10.39 25.74 9.56
CA LYS A 229 -10.18 25.47 10.99
C LYS A 229 -10.36 24.00 11.32
N ARG A 230 -11.32 23.32 10.69
CA ARG A 230 -11.56 21.89 10.86
C ARG A 230 -10.37 21.05 10.40
N GLU A 231 -9.80 21.36 9.23
CA GLU A 231 -8.58 20.70 8.75
C GLU A 231 -7.41 20.88 9.73
N GLY A 232 -7.17 22.11 10.21
CA GLY A 232 -6.13 22.36 11.21
C GLY A 232 -6.37 21.65 12.55
N LYS A 233 -7.63 21.45 12.96
CA LYS A 233 -7.98 20.66 14.15
C LYS A 233 -7.83 19.16 13.93
N LEU A 234 -8.15 18.66 12.74
CA LEU A 234 -7.92 17.26 12.35
C LEU A 234 -6.42 16.95 12.34
N GLN A 235 -5.59 17.83 11.77
CA GLN A 235 -4.14 17.68 11.80
C GLN A 235 -3.57 17.64 13.23
N LYS A 236 -4.16 18.40 14.17
CA LYS A 236 -3.79 18.32 15.60
C LYS A 236 -4.13 16.98 16.23
N ILE A 237 -5.30 16.42 15.91
CA ILE A 237 -5.70 15.08 16.38
C ILE A 237 -4.76 14.02 15.83
N LEU A 238 -4.46 14.05 14.52
CA LEU A 238 -3.55 13.12 13.88
C LEU A 238 -2.13 13.23 14.45
N GLY A 239 -1.64 14.46 14.67
CA GLY A 239 -0.35 14.69 15.32
C GLY A 239 -0.33 14.23 16.78
N TRP A 240 -1.43 14.37 17.51
CA TRP A 240 -1.55 13.85 18.87
C TRP A 240 -1.52 12.32 18.89
N LEU A 241 -2.26 11.65 18.00
CA LEU A 241 -2.27 10.19 17.90
C LEU A 241 -0.93 9.61 17.44
N ALA A 242 -0.22 10.28 16.53
CA ALA A 242 1.11 9.86 16.08
C ALA A 242 2.12 9.77 17.25
N ASN A 243 1.91 10.55 18.32
CA ASN A 243 2.74 10.52 19.52
C ASN A 243 2.32 9.43 20.54
N LYS A 244 1.23 8.69 20.29
CA LYS A 244 0.63 7.74 21.25
C LYS A 244 0.83 6.26 20.90
N GLY A 245 1.56 5.96 19.83
CA GLY A 245 1.88 4.58 19.42
C GLY A 245 0.75 3.91 18.64
N THR A 246 1.10 2.82 17.95
CA THR A 246 0.26 2.21 16.92
C THR A 246 -1.06 1.65 17.46
N ASP A 247 -1.08 1.11 18.69
CA ASP A 247 -2.30 0.54 19.29
C ASP A 247 -3.35 1.61 19.60
N VAL A 248 -2.92 2.77 20.09
CA VAL A 248 -3.78 3.95 20.32
C VAL A 248 -4.33 4.47 18.99
N PHE A 249 -3.48 4.55 17.96
CA PHE A 249 -3.88 4.99 16.64
C PHE A 249 -4.96 4.07 16.04
N ILE A 250 -4.74 2.75 16.09
CA ILE A 250 -5.72 1.76 15.59
C ILE A 250 -7.05 1.86 16.33
N ALA A 251 -7.01 2.05 17.66
CA ALA A 251 -8.22 2.14 18.47
C ALA A 251 -9.01 3.44 18.22
N ALA A 252 -8.34 4.59 18.10
CA ALA A 252 -9.00 5.89 18.05
C ALA A 252 -9.39 6.37 16.64
N MET A 253 -8.63 5.99 15.61
CA MET A 253 -8.85 6.47 14.23
C MET A 253 -10.23 6.20 13.64
N PRO A 254 -10.87 5.02 13.86
CA PRO A 254 -12.21 4.76 13.34
C PRO A 254 -13.22 5.85 13.74
N TYR A 255 -13.17 6.31 14.99
CA TYR A 255 -14.08 7.31 15.54
C TYR A 255 -13.80 8.71 14.97
N ILE A 256 -12.53 9.03 14.70
CA ILE A 256 -12.15 10.32 14.08
C ILE A 256 -12.61 10.38 12.63
N VAL A 257 -12.45 9.29 11.88
CA VAL A 257 -12.94 9.19 10.49
C VAL A 257 -14.46 9.36 10.46
N GLN A 258 -15.18 8.69 11.36
CA GLN A 258 -16.62 8.84 11.51
C GLN A 258 -17.00 10.31 11.79
N ALA A 259 -16.33 10.95 12.75
CA ALA A 259 -16.55 12.36 13.08
C ALA A 259 -16.36 13.32 11.90
N VAL A 260 -15.36 13.07 11.05
CA VAL A 260 -15.10 13.89 9.85
C VAL A 260 -16.16 13.63 8.77
N GLN A 261 -16.51 12.37 8.52
CA GLN A 261 -17.51 11.99 7.53
C GLN A 261 -18.91 12.53 7.86
N SER A 262 -19.29 12.56 9.15
CA SER A 262 -20.57 13.11 9.60
C SER A 262 -20.72 14.62 9.37
N GLN A 263 -19.66 15.34 8.99
CA GLN A 263 -19.67 16.79 8.74
C GLN A 263 -19.51 17.21 7.28
N MET A 264 -19.29 16.25 6.38
CA MET A 264 -19.31 16.47 4.93
C MET A 264 -20.72 16.32 4.39
#